data_AF-A0A1S1Z5R0-F1
#
_entry.id   AF-A0A1S1Z5R0-F1
#
_cell.length_a   1.000
_cell.length_b   1.000
_cell.length_c   1.000
_cell.angle_alpha   90.00
_cell.angle_beta   90.00
_cell.angle_gamma   90.00
#
_symmetry.space_group_name_H-M   'P 1'
#
loop_
_entity.id
_entity.type
_entity.pdbx_description
1 polymer ?
#
loop_
_entity_poly.entity_id
_entity_poly.type
_entity_poly.pdbx_seq_one_letter_code
_entity_poly.pdbx_strand_id
1 'polypeptide(L)'
;MLSGTFIDAAHPTSGTVVLDGNTIKIESDFRSDNGPDLYIYLAQGTDGNGFVDLGRLKNVAGEQEYTVPDGVDYTKNKYVLVWCKQFSVLFGSAELK
;
A
#
# COMPACT_ATOMS: atom_id res chain seq x y z
N MET A 1 1.59 16.67 2.97
CA MET A 1 1.63 15.30 3.52
C MET A 1 0.26 14.72 3.25
N LEU A 2 0.19 13.64 2.49
CA LEU A 2 -1.07 12.94 2.25
C LEU A 2 -1.15 11.76 3.22
N SER A 3 -2.35 11.37 3.63
CA SER A 3 -2.52 10.18 4.46
C SER A 3 -3.79 9.41 4.13
N GLY A 4 -3.83 8.15 4.56
CA GLY A 4 -4.96 7.27 4.38
C GLY A 4 -5.02 6.21 5.47
N THR A 5 -6.20 5.65 5.67
CA THR A 5 -6.41 4.49 6.54
C THR A 5 -6.69 3.28 5.65
N PHE A 6 -6.02 2.16 5.94
CA PHE A 6 -6.29 0.92 5.26
C PHE A 6 -7.69 0.42 5.57
N ILE A 7 -8.39 0.02 4.50
CA ILE A 7 -9.65 -0.71 4.52
C ILE A 7 -9.35 -2.10 3.97
N ASP A 8 -9.95 -3.11 4.59
CA ASP A 8 -9.83 -4.50 4.17
C ASP A 8 -10.49 -4.75 2.81
N ALA A 9 -10.04 -5.81 2.15
CA ALA A 9 -10.63 -6.31 0.92
C ALA A 9 -10.78 -7.83 1.02
N ALA A 10 -9.93 -8.61 0.35
CA ALA A 10 -9.99 -10.06 0.44
C ALA A 10 -9.54 -10.59 1.81
N HIS A 11 -8.73 -9.82 2.53
CA HIS A 11 -8.20 -10.18 3.85
C HIS A 11 -8.27 -8.99 4.81
N PRO A 12 -8.42 -9.24 6.13
CA PRO A 12 -8.30 -8.19 7.13
C PRO A 12 -7.02 -7.38 6.92
N THR A 13 -7.19 -6.06 6.78
CA THR A 13 -6.09 -5.12 6.62
C THR A 13 -6.52 -3.80 7.26
N SER A 14 -5.68 -3.24 8.14
CA SER A 14 -5.98 -2.03 8.89
C SER A 14 -4.71 -1.26 9.20
N GLY A 15 -4.88 -0.01 9.65
CA GLY A 15 -3.81 0.87 10.11
C GLY A 15 -3.67 2.09 9.20
N THR A 16 -2.62 2.87 9.45
CA THR A 16 -2.44 4.17 8.83
C THR A 16 -1.26 4.16 7.86
N VAL A 17 -1.38 4.92 6.77
CA VAL A 17 -0.29 5.18 5.83
C VAL A 17 -0.18 6.67 5.53
N VAL A 18 1.05 7.15 5.42
CA VAL A 18 1.40 8.54 5.17
C VAL A 18 2.35 8.62 3.98
N LEU A 19 2.13 9.58 3.08
CA LEU A 19 3.12 10.01 2.09
C LEU A 19 3.86 11.24 2.62
N ASP A 20 5.15 11.05 2.90
CA ASP A 20 6.08 12.08 3.38
C ASP A 20 7.22 12.25 2.37
N GLY A 21 7.21 13.36 1.63
CA GLY A 21 8.12 13.56 0.50
C GLY A 21 7.90 12.51 -0.59
N ASN A 22 8.90 11.67 -0.84
CA ASN A 22 8.82 10.51 -1.75
C ASN A 22 8.76 9.18 -0.98
N THR A 23 8.39 9.18 0.29
CA THR A 23 8.38 7.97 1.11
C THR A 23 6.95 7.64 1.54
N ILE A 24 6.52 6.42 1.25
CA ILE A 24 5.32 5.83 1.85
C ILE A 24 5.71 5.23 3.20
N LYS A 25 5.14 5.78 4.27
CA LYS A 25 5.29 5.32 5.65
C LYS A 25 4.02 4.62 6.07
N ILE A 26 4.10 3.31 6.27
CA ILE A 26 3.05 2.53 6.93
C ILE A 26 3.35 2.59 8.43
N GLU A 27 2.36 2.99 9.21
CA GLU A 27 2.52 3.30 10.63
C GLU A 27 2.46 2.06 11.53
N SER A 28 2.79 2.23 12.80
CA SER A 28 2.88 1.13 13.79
C SER A 28 1.57 0.41 14.10
N ASP A 29 0.42 1.00 13.76
CA ASP A 29 -0.91 0.41 13.91
C ASP A 29 -1.28 -0.55 12.75
N PHE A 30 -0.42 -0.69 11.74
CA PHE A 30 -0.64 -1.57 10.61
C PHE A 30 -0.76 -3.03 11.01
N ARG A 31 -1.76 -3.70 10.43
CA ARG A 31 -1.98 -5.15 10.52
C ARG A 31 -2.60 -5.67 9.23
N SER A 32 -2.15 -6.83 8.77
CA SER A 32 -2.76 -7.60 7.68
C SER A 32 -2.54 -9.10 7.92
N ASP A 33 -3.22 -9.94 7.14
CA ASP A 33 -2.98 -11.39 7.14
C ASP A 33 -1.64 -11.76 6.48
N ASN A 34 -1.15 -12.96 6.79
CA ASN A 34 -0.03 -13.55 6.07
C ASN A 34 -0.45 -13.96 4.65
N GLY A 35 0.42 -13.67 3.68
CA GLY A 35 0.31 -14.12 2.30
C GLY A 35 1.68 -14.52 1.75
N PRO A 36 1.74 -15.42 0.76
CA PRO A 36 3.02 -15.95 0.26
C PRO A 36 3.88 -14.90 -0.47
N ASP A 37 3.23 -13.93 -1.14
CA ASP A 37 3.89 -13.00 -2.05
C ASP A 37 3.23 -11.60 -2.02
N LEU A 38 3.23 -10.97 -0.85
CA LEU A 38 2.63 -9.65 -0.61
C LEU A 38 3.56 -8.49 -0.99
N TYR A 39 3.02 -7.46 -1.62
CA TYR A 39 3.71 -6.24 -2.05
C TYR A 39 2.92 -4.99 -1.68
N ILE A 40 3.64 -3.86 -1.60
CA ILE A 40 3.05 -2.53 -1.50
C ILE A 40 3.09 -1.87 -2.87
N TYR A 41 1.90 -1.53 -3.39
CA TYR A 41 1.75 -0.82 -4.66
C TYR A 41 1.19 0.58 -4.43
N LEU A 42 1.64 1.54 -5.24
CA LEU A 42 1.04 2.87 -5.33
C LEU A 42 0.30 3.00 -6.68
N ALA A 43 -1.02 2.95 -6.65
CA ALA A 43 -1.88 2.69 -7.79
C ALA A 43 -2.91 3.81 -8.07
N GLN A 44 -3.41 3.84 -9.30
CA GLN A 44 -4.47 4.75 -9.73
C GLN A 44 -5.87 4.31 -9.26
N GLY A 45 -6.03 3.04 -8.90
CA GLY A 45 -7.25 2.43 -8.39
C GLY A 45 -6.95 1.14 -7.63
N THR A 46 -8.00 0.38 -7.31
CA THR A 46 -7.91 -0.85 -6.51
C THR A 46 -8.00 -2.14 -7.34
N ASP A 47 -8.05 -2.02 -8.67
CA ASP A 47 -8.23 -3.13 -9.61
C ASP A 47 -6.92 -3.89 -9.93
N GLY A 48 -5.79 -3.47 -9.36
CA GLY A 48 -4.48 -4.05 -9.62
C GLY A 48 -3.82 -3.57 -10.91
N ASN A 49 -4.33 -2.50 -11.54
CA ASN A 49 -3.74 -1.89 -12.73
C ASN A 49 -3.16 -0.49 -12.44
N GLY A 50 -2.33 0.01 -13.36
CA GLY A 50 -1.82 1.40 -13.29
C GLY A 50 -1.05 1.69 -12.00
N PHE A 51 -0.19 0.77 -11.58
CA PHE A 51 0.53 0.84 -10.30
C PHE A 51 2.03 1.02 -10.45
N VAL A 52 2.63 1.56 -9.40
CA VAL A 52 4.07 1.55 -9.16
C VAL A 52 4.34 0.52 -8.07
N ASP A 53 5.19 -0.47 -8.36
CA ASP A 53 5.62 -1.46 -7.38
C ASP A 53 6.68 -0.83 -6.45
N LEU A 54 6.35 -0.70 -5.17
CA LEU A 54 7.27 -0.14 -4.18
C LEU A 54 8.11 -1.23 -3.48
N GLY A 55 7.80 -2.50 -3.73
CA GLY A 55 8.50 -3.66 -3.20
C GLY A 55 7.65 -4.56 -2.32
N ARG A 56 8.28 -5.65 -1.87
CA ARG A 56 7.65 -6.69 -1.05
C ARG A 56 7.25 -6.13 0.32
N LEU A 57 6.08 -6.55 0.81
CA LEU A 57 5.65 -6.26 2.17
C LEU A 57 6.69 -6.84 3.16
N LYS A 58 7.31 -5.96 3.94
CA LYS A 58 8.40 -6.33 4.87
C LYS A 58 7.86 -7.12 6.06
N ASN A 59 6.77 -6.64 6.66
CA ASN A 59 6.10 -7.26 7.80
C ASN A 59 4.58 -7.12 7.64
N VAL A 60 3.83 -8.12 8.09
CA VAL A 60 2.35 -8.07 8.10
C VAL A 60 1.78 -7.24 9.24
N ALA A 61 2.63 -6.73 10.13
CA ALA A 61 2.26 -5.83 11.21
C ALA A 61 3.41 -4.88 11.54
N GLY A 62 3.05 -3.70 12.06
CA GLY A 62 3.99 -2.68 12.48
C GLY A 62 4.51 -1.80 11.35
N GLU A 63 5.37 -0.86 11.75
CA GLU A 63 5.85 0.22 10.89
C GLU A 63 6.81 -0.27 9.80
N GLN A 64 6.76 0.41 8.65
CA GLN A 64 7.62 0.10 7.49
C GLN A 64 7.55 1.22 6.45
N GLU A 65 8.68 1.45 5.79
CA GLU A 65 8.81 2.53 4.80
C GLU A 65 9.19 2.02 3.42
N TYR A 66 8.72 2.72 2.39
CA TYR A 66 9.00 2.43 0.99
C TYR A 66 9.31 3.71 0.21
N THR A 67 10.39 3.70 -0.55
CA THR A 67 10.76 4.81 -1.43
C THR A 67 9.94 4.76 -2.71
N VAL A 68 9.30 5.88 -3.04
CA VAL A 68 8.60 6.12 -4.29
C VAL A 68 9.59 6.65 -5.32
N PRO A 69 9.66 6.06 -6.53
CA PRO A 69 10.47 6.58 -7.62
C PRO A 69 10.09 8.02 -8.01
N ASP A 70 11.05 8.75 -8.55
CA ASP A 70 10.80 10.11 -9.06
C ASP A 70 9.83 10.09 -10.25
N GLY A 71 9.04 11.15 -10.40
CA GLY A 71 8.10 11.33 -11.52
C GLY A 71 6.73 10.69 -11.33
N VAL A 72 6.42 10.13 -10.14
CA VAL A 72 5.08 9.65 -9.82
C VAL A 72 4.11 10.81 -9.61
N ASP A 73 2.97 10.76 -10.30
CA ASP A 73 1.89 11.75 -10.18
C ASP A 73 0.91 11.32 -9.08
N TYR A 74 1.09 11.87 -7.87
CA TYR A 74 0.23 11.59 -6.72
C TYR A 74 -1.22 12.09 -6.88
N THR A 75 -1.53 12.88 -7.91
CA THR A 75 -2.92 13.26 -8.21
C THR A 75 -3.70 12.13 -8.88
N LYS A 76 -2.97 11.20 -9.52
CA LYS A 76 -3.50 9.99 -10.16
C LYS A 76 -3.29 8.77 -9.28
N ASN A 77 -2.07 8.56 -8.82
CA ASN A 77 -1.68 7.40 -8.01
C ASN A 77 -1.97 7.67 -6.53
N LYS A 78 -3.24 7.53 -6.15
CA LYS A 78 -3.75 7.86 -4.80
C LYS A 78 -3.97 6.65 -3.90
N TYR A 79 -3.84 5.43 -4.40
CA TYR A 79 -4.14 4.23 -3.62
C TYR A 79 -2.87 3.49 -3.23
N VAL A 80 -2.66 3.27 -1.94
CA VAL A 80 -1.66 2.32 -1.44
C VAL A 80 -2.34 0.97 -1.30
N LEU A 81 -1.87 -0.04 -2.02
CA LEU A 81 -2.44 -1.39 -2.01
C LEU A 81 -1.51 -2.36 -1.29
N VAL A 82 -2.09 -3.24 -0.48
CA VAL A 82 -1.45 -4.50 -0.08
C VAL A 82 -1.90 -5.56 -1.09
N TRP A 83 -1.00 -6.00 -1.96
CA TRP A 83 -1.34 -6.86 -3.08
C TRP A 83 -0.61 -8.20 -3.01
N CYS A 84 -1.34 -9.30 -3.15
CA CYS A 84 -0.76 -10.62 -3.31
C CYS A 84 -0.48 -10.88 -4.79
N LYS A 85 0.78 -10.76 -5.19
CA LYS A 85 1.20 -10.86 -6.60
C LYS A 85 0.97 -12.26 -7.16
N GLN A 86 1.31 -13.30 -6.39
CA GLN A 86 1.12 -14.69 -6.80
C GLN A 86 -0.33 -15.04 -7.18
N PHE A 87 -1.31 -14.50 -6.45
CA PHE A 87 -2.73 -14.80 -6.68
C PHE A 87 -3.49 -13.66 -7.37
N SER A 88 -2.85 -12.52 -7.60
CA SER A 88 -3.49 -11.31 -8.15
C SER A 88 -4.72 -10.89 -7.36
N VAL A 89 -4.57 -10.83 -6.02
CA VAL A 89 -5.64 -10.51 -5.07
C VAL A 89 -5.26 -9.29 -4.23
N LEU A 90 -6.20 -8.37 -4.09
CA LEU A 90 -6.10 -7.23 -3.18
C LEU A 90 -6.40 -7.66 -1.74
N PHE A 91 -5.43 -7.51 -0.83
CA PHE A 91 -5.62 -7.75 0.59
C PHE A 91 -6.32 -6.57 1.25
N GLY A 92 -5.85 -5.36 0.98
CA GLY A 92 -6.45 -4.12 1.48
C GLY A 92 -5.88 -2.91 0.78
N SER A 93 -6.53 -1.75 0.97
CA SER A 93 -6.14 -0.52 0.31
C SER A 93 -6.37 0.71 1.17
N ALA A 94 -5.57 1.75 0.97
CA ALA A 94 -5.74 3.05 1.58
C ALA A 94 -5.71 4.14 0.51
N GLU A 95 -6.70 5.03 0.50
CA GLU A 95 -6.70 6.22 -0.36
C GLU A 95 -5.98 7.38 0.36
N LEU A 96 -4.96 7.94 -0.29
CA LEU A 96 -4.19 9.10 0.17
C LEU A 96 -4.95 10.40 -0.14
N LYS A 97 -5.20 11.20 0.90
CA LYS A 97 -5.93 12.49 0.85
C LYS A 97 -5.12 13.64 1.40
#